data_AF-A0AAB0ABI9-F1
#
_entry.id   AF-A0AAB0ABI9-F1
#
_cell.length_a   1.000
_cell.length_b   1.000
_cell.length_c   1.000
_cell.angle_alpha   90.00
_cell.angle_beta   90.00
_cell.angle_gamma   90.00
#
_symmetry.space_group_name_H-M   'P 1'
#
loop_
_entity.id
_entity.type
_entity.pdbx_description
1 polymer ?
#
loop_
_entity_poly.entity_id
_entity_poly.type
_entity_poly.pdbx_seq_one_letter_code
_entity_poly.pdbx_strand_id
1 'polypeptide(L)'
;MGWEACDRAADYWECSDEIVLFGHDFLSDLNPTLPLNQTAAYAGGGYKCYSLEVIFGAEKQLHGFARGCTFAEVDFCSGWRSGTEVIECRTCRSEDPNSCNGAGSLVSVLWIHLVGILILAVKAL
;
A
#
# COMPACT_ATOMS: atom_id res chain seq x y z
N MET A 1 -1.01 -13.23 -10.52
CA MET A 1 -2.04 -12.76 -9.55
C MET A 1 -2.41 -11.33 -9.94
N GLY A 2 -3.57 -10.82 -9.54
CA GLY A 2 -4.08 -9.50 -9.95
C GLY A 2 -4.87 -8.82 -8.84
N TRP A 3 -5.47 -7.66 -9.13
CA TRP A 3 -6.24 -6.86 -8.16
C TRP A 3 -7.28 -7.66 -7.36
N GLU A 4 -7.99 -8.61 -7.98
CA GLU A 4 -8.96 -9.45 -7.26
C GLU A 4 -8.33 -10.30 -6.16
N ALA A 5 -7.11 -10.79 -6.37
CA ALA A 5 -6.39 -11.57 -5.36
C ALA A 5 -5.87 -10.67 -4.23
N CYS A 6 -5.43 -9.46 -4.57
CA CYS A 6 -5.07 -8.42 -3.59
C CYS A 6 -6.28 -8.06 -2.73
N ASP A 7 -7.42 -7.83 -3.35
CA ASP A 7 -8.67 -7.45 -2.70
C ASP A 7 -9.18 -8.55 -1.74
N ARG A 8 -9.07 -9.83 -2.11
CA ARG A 8 -9.45 -10.95 -1.23
C ARG A 8 -8.49 -11.16 -0.05
N ALA A 9 -7.23 -10.77 -0.20
CA ALA A 9 -6.21 -10.89 0.84
C ALA A 9 -6.16 -9.67 1.76
N ALA A 10 -6.92 -8.62 1.45
CA ALA A 10 -6.88 -7.36 2.15
C ALA A 10 -7.74 -7.40 3.41
N ASP A 11 -7.10 -7.16 4.55
CA ASP A 11 -7.76 -6.80 5.79
C ASP A 11 -8.10 -5.31 5.81
N TYR A 12 -9.17 -4.96 6.50
CA TYR A 12 -9.45 -3.55 6.81
C TYR A 12 -8.53 -3.06 7.93
N TRP A 13 -7.85 -1.93 7.69
CA TRP A 13 -7.04 -1.24 8.68
C TRP A 13 -7.31 0.25 8.64
N GLU A 14 -7.53 0.82 9.83
CA GLU A 14 -7.59 2.27 10.03
C GLU A 14 -6.22 2.90 9.74
N CYS A 15 -6.18 4.04 9.05
CA CYS A 15 -4.89 4.70 8.83
C CYS A 15 -4.36 5.24 10.16
N SER A 16 -3.14 4.83 10.49
CA SER A 16 -2.38 5.31 11.63
C SER A 16 -0.91 5.45 11.25
N ASP A 17 -0.13 6.17 12.06
CA ASP A 17 1.32 6.27 11.88
C ASP A 17 1.95 4.88 11.84
N GLU A 18 1.52 3.96 12.71
CA GLU A 18 2.01 2.58 12.75
C GLU A 18 1.80 1.86 11.43
N ILE A 19 0.58 1.93 10.85
CA ILE A 19 0.25 1.26 9.60
C ILE A 19 1.00 1.87 8.42
N VAL A 20 1.10 3.20 8.37
CA VAL A 20 1.87 3.89 7.32
C VAL A 20 3.35 3.51 7.39
N LEU A 21 3.94 3.56 8.58
CA LEU A 21 5.36 3.29 8.78
C LEU A 21 5.69 1.82 8.51
N PHE A 22 4.83 0.88 8.91
CA PHE A 22 4.98 -0.54 8.56
C PHE A 22 4.95 -0.75 7.04
N GLY A 23 4.01 -0.14 6.33
CA GLY A 23 3.94 -0.21 4.87
C GLY A 23 5.15 0.43 4.18
N HIS A 24 5.61 1.58 4.67
CA HIS A 24 6.80 2.24 4.17
C HIS A 24 8.07 1.41 4.40
N ASP A 25 8.22 0.80 5.57
CA ASP A 25 9.35 -0.09 5.88
C ASP A 25 9.38 -1.29 4.94
N PHE A 26 8.22 -1.93 4.72
CA PHE A 26 8.09 -3.05 3.79
C PHE A 26 8.52 -2.68 2.35
N LEU A 27 8.23 -1.45 1.92
CA LEU A 27 8.53 -0.96 0.58
C LEU A 27 9.87 -0.21 0.47
N SER A 28 10.60 -0.05 1.58
CA SER A 28 11.77 0.84 1.66
C SER A 28 12.92 0.45 0.72
N ASP A 29 13.10 -0.85 0.49
CA ASP A 29 14.09 -1.36 -0.45
C ASP A 29 13.75 -0.98 -1.90
N LEU A 30 12.47 -0.91 -2.24
CA LEU A 30 11.96 -0.57 -3.57
C LEU A 30 11.83 0.95 -3.77
N ASN A 31 11.48 1.68 -2.70
CA ASN A 31 11.33 3.13 -2.68
C ASN A 31 12.00 3.73 -1.44
N PRO A 32 13.29 4.12 -1.54
CA PRO A 32 14.03 4.67 -0.41
C PRO A 32 13.61 6.10 -0.02
N THR A 33 12.67 6.70 -0.75
CA THR A 33 12.16 8.05 -0.44
C THR A 33 10.97 8.03 0.53
N LEU A 34 10.42 6.84 0.81
CA LEU A 34 9.33 6.69 1.77
C LEU A 34 9.82 6.99 3.19
N PRO A 35 9.14 7.86 3.95
CA PRO A 35 9.54 8.17 5.32
C PRO A 35 9.38 6.97 6.24
N LEU A 36 10.47 6.58 6.92
CA LEU A 36 10.48 5.48 7.89
C LEU A 36 10.28 5.95 9.33
N ASN A 37 9.98 7.22 9.53
CA ASN A 37 9.61 7.79 10.81
C ASN A 37 8.61 8.93 10.63
N GLN A 38 7.92 9.26 11.73
CA GLN A 38 7.06 10.43 11.78
C GLN A 38 7.92 11.66 12.08
N THR A 39 8.16 12.49 11.06
CA THR A 39 8.79 13.81 11.25
C THR A 39 7.73 14.88 11.42
N ALA A 40 8.12 16.04 11.96
CA ALA A 40 7.24 17.21 12.05
C ALA A 40 6.67 17.64 10.68
N ALA A 41 7.35 17.31 9.58
CA ALA A 41 6.86 17.58 8.22
C ALA A 41 5.66 16.71 7.82
N TYR A 42 5.45 15.56 8.48
CA TYR A 42 4.36 14.62 8.19
C TYR A 42 3.30 14.56 9.29
N ALA A 43 3.67 14.83 10.54
CA ALA A 43 2.82 14.73 11.73
C ALA A 43 1.56 15.63 11.71
N GLY A 44 1.50 16.63 10.83
CA GLY A 44 0.37 17.56 10.73
C GLY A 44 -0.55 17.34 9.51
N GLY A 45 -0.17 16.48 8.56
CA GLY A 45 -0.83 16.38 7.26
C GLY A 45 -2.00 15.39 7.18
N GLY A 46 -2.15 14.49 8.16
CA GLY A 46 -3.07 13.36 8.09
C GLY A 46 -2.62 12.30 7.08
N TYR A 47 -3.55 11.47 6.62
CA TYR A 47 -3.28 10.32 5.75
C TYR A 47 -3.97 10.46 4.39
N LYS A 48 -3.45 9.74 3.40
CA LYS A 48 -4.12 9.52 2.10
C LYS A 48 -3.96 8.07 1.68
N CYS A 49 -4.86 7.61 0.83
CA CYS A 49 -4.80 6.25 0.30
C CYS A 49 -3.86 6.17 -0.90
N TYR A 50 -3.27 5.00 -1.13
CA TYR A 50 -2.61 4.64 -2.36
C TYR A 50 -3.11 3.30 -2.91
N SER A 51 -3.00 3.13 -4.22
CA SER A 51 -3.01 1.84 -4.91
C SER A 51 -1.76 1.74 -5.78
N LEU A 52 -1.06 0.62 -5.70
CA LEU A 52 0.20 0.35 -6.37
C LEU A 52 0.15 -1.00 -7.09
N GLU A 53 0.52 -1.00 -8.36
CA GLU A 53 0.86 -2.18 -9.14
C GLU A 53 2.29 -2.03 -9.64
N VAL A 54 3.13 -3.04 -9.38
CA VAL A 54 4.57 -2.93 -9.57
C VAL A 54 5.20 -4.25 -9.97
N ILE A 55 6.20 -4.20 -10.85
CA ILE A 55 7.07 -5.32 -11.16
C ILE A 55 8.47 -5.07 -10.60
N PHE A 56 9.05 -6.04 -9.92
CA PHE A 56 10.35 -5.93 -9.25
C PHE A 56 11.09 -7.28 -9.17
N GLY A 57 12.27 -7.27 -8.53
CA GLY A 57 13.12 -8.45 -8.37
C GLY A 57 14.06 -8.71 -9.56
N ALA A 58 14.93 -9.71 -9.42
CA ALA A 58 15.82 -10.12 -10.51
C ALA A 58 15.00 -10.45 -11.77
N GLU A 59 15.45 -9.97 -12.92
CA GLU A 59 14.79 -10.20 -14.22
C GLU A 59 13.30 -9.81 -14.28
N LYS A 60 12.82 -8.92 -13.39
CA LYS A 60 11.42 -8.44 -13.37
C LYS A 60 10.38 -9.55 -13.21
N GLN A 61 10.72 -10.60 -12.46
CA GLN A 61 9.88 -11.79 -12.29
C GLN A 61 8.82 -11.70 -11.20
N LEU A 62 8.84 -10.66 -10.35
CA LEU A 62 7.87 -10.48 -9.27
C LEU A 62 6.86 -9.39 -9.64
N HIS A 63 5.57 -9.69 -9.52
CA HIS A 63 4.48 -8.75 -9.79
C HIS A 63 3.66 -8.56 -8.51
N GLY A 64 3.69 -7.35 -7.97
CA GLY A 64 3.05 -6.97 -6.72
C GLY A 64 1.88 -6.02 -6.94
N PHE A 65 0.88 -6.18 -6.08
CA PHE A 65 -0.29 -5.33 -5.97
C PHE A 65 -0.43 -4.94 -4.51
N ALA A 66 -0.64 -3.66 -4.22
CA ALA A 66 -0.79 -3.17 -2.86
C ALA A 66 -1.80 -2.02 -2.81
N ARG A 67 -2.52 -1.94 -1.70
CA ARG A 67 -3.26 -0.75 -1.29
C ARG A 67 -2.87 -0.40 0.12
N GLY A 68 -3.05 0.86 0.47
CA GLY A 68 -3.01 1.27 1.86
C GLY A 68 -2.85 2.75 2.07
N CYS A 69 -2.34 3.09 3.25
CA CYS A 69 -2.23 4.46 3.70
C CYS A 69 -0.80 4.96 3.57
N THR A 70 -0.65 6.24 3.22
CA THR A 70 0.60 6.99 3.36
C THR A 70 0.31 8.36 3.98
N PHE A 71 1.34 9.06 4.44
CA PHE A 71 1.17 10.43 4.92
C PHE A 71 0.69 11.34 3.78
N ALA A 72 -0.22 12.28 4.08
CA ALA A 72 -0.84 13.11 3.04
C ALA A 72 0.17 13.90 2.18
N GLU A 73 1.26 14.34 2.80
CA GLU A 73 2.32 15.14 2.19
C GLU A 73 3.38 14.31 1.45
N VAL A 74 3.35 12.97 1.55
CA VAL A 74 4.31 12.09 0.87
C VAL A 74 3.93 11.90 -0.59
N ASP A 75 4.84 12.15 -1.52
CA ASP A 75 4.67 11.81 -2.93
C ASP A 75 4.96 10.32 -3.18
N PHE A 76 4.02 9.47 -2.75
CA PHE A 76 4.18 8.01 -2.72
C PHE A 76 4.45 7.37 -4.10
N CYS A 77 3.93 7.96 -5.17
CA CYS A 77 4.10 7.44 -6.53
C CYS A 77 5.44 7.81 -7.17
N SER A 78 6.32 8.50 -6.44
CA SER A 78 7.65 8.91 -6.86
C SER A 78 8.75 8.19 -6.07
N GLY A 79 10.01 8.29 -6.52
CA GLY A 79 11.18 7.81 -5.77
C GLY A 79 11.49 6.31 -5.84
N TRP A 80 10.70 5.55 -6.60
CA TRP A 80 10.94 4.13 -6.88
C TRP A 80 12.29 3.90 -7.59
N ARG A 81 13.03 2.86 -7.18
CA ARG A 81 14.33 2.51 -7.79
C ARG A 81 14.17 2.09 -9.25
N SER A 82 15.22 2.26 -10.04
CA SER A 82 15.25 1.87 -11.46
C SER A 82 14.97 0.38 -11.73
N GLY A 83 15.22 -0.51 -10.75
CA GLY A 83 14.87 -1.93 -10.82
C GLY A 83 13.41 -2.25 -10.49
N THR A 84 12.60 -1.24 -10.19
CA THR A 84 11.19 -1.34 -9.83
C THR A 84 10.36 -0.62 -10.89
N GLU A 85 9.59 -1.39 -11.66
CA GLU A 85 8.71 -0.87 -12.69
C GLU A 85 7.31 -0.65 -12.12
N VAL A 86 6.95 0.62 -11.91
CA VAL A 86 5.59 0.99 -11.50
C VAL A 86 4.68 0.95 -12.71
N ILE A 87 3.72 0.03 -12.72
CA ILE A 87 2.72 -0.10 -13.79
C ILE A 87 1.59 0.89 -13.54
N GLU A 88 1.06 0.88 -12.32
CA GLU A 88 -0.01 1.78 -11.89
C GLU A 88 0.30 2.29 -10.49
N CYS A 89 0.21 3.59 -10.28
CA CYS A 89 0.21 4.17 -8.95
C CYS A 89 -0.76 5.33 -8.88
N ARG A 90 -1.64 5.30 -7.88
CA ARG A 90 -2.60 6.37 -7.62
C ARG A 90 -2.61 6.69 -6.13
N THR A 91 -2.80 7.96 -5.81
CA THR A 91 -3.13 8.39 -4.46
C THR A 91 -4.43 9.17 -4.46
N CYS A 92 -5.28 8.97 -3.47
CA CYS A 92 -6.50 9.75 -3.29
C CYS A 92 -6.65 10.18 -1.83
N ARG A 93 -7.15 11.40 -1.61
CA ARG A 93 -7.66 11.81 -0.31
C ARG A 93 -9.10 11.28 -0.24
N SER A 94 -9.31 10.20 0.51
CA SER A 94 -10.65 9.66 0.75
C SER A 94 -11.40 10.57 1.72
N GLU A 95 -12.72 10.72 1.55
CA GLU A 95 -13.58 11.36 2.55
C GLU A 95 -13.63 10.55 3.85
N ASP A 96 -13.47 9.22 3.72
CA ASP A 96 -13.20 8.30 4.82
C ASP A 96 -11.73 7.83 4.73
N PRO A 97 -10.79 8.46 5.45
CA PRO A 97 -9.38 8.09 5.39
C PRO A 97 -9.14 6.66 5.85
N ASN A 98 -10.09 6.00 6.51
CA ASN A 98 -9.91 4.67 7.07
C ASN A 98 -10.21 3.54 6.07
N SER A 99 -10.70 3.88 4.87
CA SER A 99 -11.10 2.91 3.83
C SER A 99 -9.96 2.51 2.87
N CYS A 100 -8.72 2.95 3.12
CA CYS A 100 -7.62 2.82 2.17
C CYS A 100 -7.17 1.38 1.87
N ASN A 101 -7.43 0.45 2.78
CA ASN A 101 -7.02 -0.96 2.65
C ASN A 101 -8.18 -1.90 2.24
N GLY A 102 -9.38 -1.38 1.99
CA GLY A 102 -10.51 -2.20 1.57
C GLY A 102 -10.51 -2.48 0.06
N ALA A 103 -10.74 -3.73 -0.32
CA ALA A 103 -11.53 -4.00 -1.52
C ALA A 103 -12.84 -3.21 -1.37
N GLY A 104 -13.16 -2.35 -2.33
CA GLY A 104 -14.13 -1.26 -2.16
C GLY A 104 -15.31 -1.62 -1.25
N SER A 105 -15.49 -0.81 -0.21
CA SER A 105 -16.56 -0.85 0.78
C SER A 105 -17.85 -1.54 0.28
N LEU A 106 -17.94 -2.85 0.48
CA LEU A 106 -19.21 -3.58 0.49
C LEU A 106 -19.73 -3.57 1.93
N VAL A 107 -19.99 -2.38 2.50
CA VAL A 107 -21.10 -2.24 3.47
C VAL A 107 -22.45 -2.39 2.75
N SER A 108 -22.58 -3.54 2.11
CA SER A 108 -23.73 -4.43 2.18
C SER A 108 -23.06 -5.80 2.07
N VAL A 109 -22.46 -6.32 3.13
CA VAL A 109 -22.87 -7.52 3.87
C VAL A 109 -21.82 -7.69 4.99
N LEU A 110 -22.05 -7.19 6.19
CA LEU A 110 -22.59 -7.96 7.33
C LEU A 110 -21.67 -9.14 7.78
N TRP A 111 -20.81 -8.84 8.76
CA TRP A 111 -20.03 -9.72 9.66
C TRP A 111 -18.82 -10.50 9.08
N ILE A 112 -17.82 -10.67 9.97
CA ILE A 112 -16.91 -11.84 10.14
C ILE A 112 -15.39 -11.62 9.84
N HIS A 113 -14.66 -11.48 10.96
CA HIS A 113 -13.31 -11.98 11.35
C HIS A 113 -11.98 -11.41 10.79
N LEU A 114 -11.19 -10.92 11.77
CA LEU A 114 -9.71 -10.91 11.89
C LEU A 114 -9.01 -12.05 11.12
N VAL A 115 -8.04 -11.78 10.22
CA VAL A 115 -6.73 -12.48 10.10
C VAL A 115 -5.79 -11.71 9.15
N GLY A 116 -4.63 -11.30 9.69
CA GLY A 116 -3.56 -10.45 9.13
C GLY A 116 -3.08 -10.59 7.67
N ILE A 117 -2.45 -9.50 7.21
CA ILE A 117 -1.84 -9.28 5.89
C ILE A 117 -0.83 -10.38 5.51
N LEU A 118 -1.03 -10.99 4.34
CA LEU A 118 -0.13 -11.97 3.74
C LEU A 118 0.42 -11.46 2.40
N ILE A 119 1.74 -11.32 2.31
CA ILE A 119 2.42 -10.99 1.05
C ILE A 119 2.90 -12.29 0.40
N LEU A 120 2.27 -12.66 -0.72
CA LEU A 120 2.63 -13.86 -1.46
C LEU A 120 3.45 -13.49 -2.71
N ALA A 121 4.76 -13.75 -2.65
CA ALA A 121 5.64 -13.74 -3.81
C ALA A 121 5.55 -15.10 -4.53
N VAL A 122 5.29 -15.10 -5.84
CA VAL A 122 5.37 -16.32 -6.66
C VAL A 122 6.53 -16.17 -7.64
N LYS A 123 7.37 -17.21 -7.70
CA LYS A 123 8.45 -17.36 -8.66
C LYS A 123 7.81 -17.73 -10.01
N ALA A 124 7.93 -16.86 -11.03
CA ALA A 124 7.52 -17.21 -12.38
C ALA A 124 8.36 -18.39 -12.89
N LEU A 125 7.69 -19.39 -13.47
CA LEU A 125 8.28 -20.59 -14.05
C LEU A 125 8.42 -20.41 -15.56
#